data_AF-A0A3D2U195-F1
#
_entry.id   AF-A0A3D2U195-F1
#
_cell.length_a   1.000
_cell.length_b   1.000
_cell.length_c   1.000
_cell.angle_alpha   90.00
_cell.angle_beta   90.00
_cell.angle_gamma   90.00
#
_symmetry.space_group_name_H-M   'P 1'
#
loop_
_entity.id
_entity.type
_entity.pdbx_description
1 polymer ?
#
loop_
_entity_poly.entity_id
_entity_poly.type
_entity_poly.pdbx_seq_one_letter_code
_entity_poly.pdbx_strand_id
1 'polypeptide(L)'
;MCESRLSVKHGTVRVVHYDEISAGGSVSGRETDPSALSCPYTGTDDGHEREILWQSRIAERQQEIWRCALYLRLSREDEGTAIESNSIRNQRVLLMDYIAARPELCFTGEWVDDGYSGSSFERPALQRMLQAARDGKVDCILVKDLSRFGREYIQTGWYLKKWFPQWGIRFIAVADHYDSASALFGEKALLLPILNLMNDAYCRDISRKVKNSQEARRRQGDYVGAFAPYGYQKAMINKHKLVVDRQTADVVQKIFHWKNAGHSAEKICAFLNVLLIPSPYVYKKISGQSYKSGFVDRRKQNSLSNMTNNKDVNETSGQSCLSDNTDTQKVLLWSPVAVRRILKNQLYIGILQQGKTRKINYKLAQRCKVPPEEWISTDKAVPPIIEESLFWKCQSR
;
A
#
# COMPACT_ATOMS: atom_id res chain seq x y z
N MET A 1 15.16 -36.27 -51.49
CA MET A 1 15.50 -34.93 -50.98
C MET A 1 14.20 -34.21 -50.75
N CYS A 2 13.83 -34.06 -49.48
CA CYS A 2 12.58 -33.44 -49.06
C CYS A 2 12.92 -32.03 -48.58
N GLU A 3 12.43 -31.00 -49.29
CA GLU A 3 12.40 -29.63 -48.77
C GLU A 3 10.94 -29.21 -48.70
N SER A 4 10.42 -29.13 -47.46
CA SER A 4 9.15 -28.50 -47.14
C SER A 4 9.44 -27.14 -46.52
N ARG A 5 9.07 -26.07 -47.26
CA ARG A 5 9.17 -24.68 -46.82
C ARG A 5 7.96 -24.31 -45.95
N LEU A 6 8.30 -23.66 -44.83
CA LEU A 6 7.47 -23.03 -43.82
C LEU A 6 6.22 -22.30 -44.31
N SER A 7 5.10 -22.52 -43.61
CA SER A 7 3.97 -21.60 -43.54
C SER A 7 3.59 -21.39 -42.07
N VAL A 8 3.88 -20.20 -41.54
CA VAL A 8 3.48 -19.75 -40.20
C VAL A 8 1.97 -19.50 -40.19
N LYS A 9 1.21 -20.33 -39.47
CA LYS A 9 -0.21 -20.05 -39.19
C LYS A 9 -0.35 -19.51 -37.77
N HIS A 10 -1.01 -18.36 -37.68
CA HIS A 10 -1.29 -17.63 -36.45
C HIS A 10 -2.14 -18.50 -35.50
N GLY A 11 -1.71 -18.59 -34.25
CA GLY A 11 -2.40 -19.37 -33.21
C GLY A 11 -3.72 -18.72 -32.80
N THR A 12 -4.82 -19.38 -33.12
CA THR A 12 -6.16 -19.01 -32.67
C THR A 12 -6.31 -19.39 -31.18
N VAL A 13 -6.53 -18.41 -30.32
CA VAL A 13 -6.90 -18.64 -28.91
C VAL A 13 -8.29 -19.27 -28.88
N ARG A 14 -8.42 -20.49 -28.35
CA ARG A 14 -9.72 -21.11 -28.10
C ARG A 14 -10.35 -20.48 -26.85
N VAL A 15 -11.37 -19.65 -27.04
CA VAL A 15 -12.17 -19.07 -25.97
C VAL A 15 -13.46 -19.87 -25.88
N VAL A 16 -13.80 -20.41 -24.70
CA VAL A 16 -15.09 -21.05 -24.45
C VAL A 16 -15.96 -20.07 -23.67
N HIS A 17 -17.02 -19.57 -24.31
CA HIS A 17 -18.04 -18.74 -23.64
C HIS A 17 -19.14 -19.64 -23.06
N TYR A 18 -19.61 -19.33 -21.85
CA TYR A 18 -20.85 -19.85 -21.29
C TYR A 18 -21.75 -18.68 -20.93
N ASP A 19 -22.94 -18.66 -21.54
CA ASP A 19 -24.01 -17.69 -21.27
C ASP A 19 -24.68 -17.96 -19.91
N GLU A 20 -25.17 -16.89 -19.31
CA GLU A 20 -26.00 -16.89 -18.09
C GLU A 20 -27.28 -17.71 -18.31
N ILE A 21 -27.50 -18.73 -17.46
CA ILE A 21 -28.80 -19.42 -17.38
C ILE A 21 -29.27 -19.45 -15.92
N SER A 22 -30.14 -18.48 -15.64
CA SER A 22 -31.47 -18.60 -15.02
C SER A 22 -31.73 -19.68 -13.96
N ALA A 23 -32.22 -19.19 -12.82
CA ALA A 23 -32.82 -19.95 -11.73
C ALA A 23 -33.97 -20.87 -12.15
N GLY A 24 -34.04 -22.05 -11.51
CA GLY A 24 -35.23 -22.89 -11.49
C GLY A 24 -34.91 -24.37 -11.34
N GLY A 25 -35.24 -24.97 -10.19
CA GLY A 25 -35.14 -26.42 -10.01
C GLY A 25 -35.10 -26.86 -8.55
N SER A 26 -36.26 -26.99 -7.94
CA SER A 26 -36.50 -27.60 -6.63
C SER A 26 -36.12 -29.09 -6.61
N VAL A 27 -35.35 -29.52 -5.61
CA VAL A 27 -35.33 -30.92 -5.16
C VAL A 27 -35.30 -30.96 -3.63
N SER A 28 -36.32 -31.62 -3.09
CA SER A 28 -36.56 -31.95 -1.70
C SER A 28 -35.59 -33.02 -1.18
N GLY A 29 -35.16 -32.91 0.08
CA GLY A 29 -34.35 -33.96 0.70
C GLY A 29 -33.88 -33.65 2.13
N ARG A 30 -34.78 -33.89 3.09
CA ARG A 30 -34.57 -34.21 4.53
C ARG A 30 -33.44 -33.50 5.29
N GLU A 31 -33.86 -32.61 6.19
CA GLU A 31 -33.10 -32.18 7.36
C GLU A 31 -32.65 -33.40 8.19
N THR A 32 -31.36 -33.47 8.48
CA THR A 32 -30.84 -34.20 9.64
C THR A 32 -29.99 -33.23 10.46
N ASP A 33 -30.25 -33.27 11.76
CA ASP A 33 -29.83 -32.37 12.83
C ASP A 33 -28.29 -32.23 12.95
N PRO A 34 -27.70 -31.01 13.12
CA PRO A 34 -26.24 -30.82 13.11
C PRO A 34 -25.53 -31.06 14.46
N SER A 35 -26.14 -31.79 15.40
CA SER A 35 -25.61 -31.92 16.76
C SER A 35 -25.41 -33.37 17.24
N ALA A 36 -24.72 -34.20 16.48
CA ALA A 36 -24.05 -35.38 17.03
C ALA A 36 -23.13 -35.97 15.96
N LEU A 37 -21.83 -35.80 16.11
CA LEU A 37 -20.84 -36.88 16.05
C LEU A 37 -19.46 -36.28 16.31
N SER A 38 -19.06 -36.50 17.56
CA SER A 38 -17.72 -36.43 18.09
C SER A 38 -16.68 -36.95 17.09
N CYS A 39 -15.60 -36.19 16.97
CA CYS A 39 -14.34 -36.58 16.38
C CYS A 39 -13.84 -37.93 16.92
N PRO A 40 -13.47 -38.89 16.07
CA PRO A 40 -12.43 -39.85 16.38
C PRO A 40 -11.28 -39.63 15.41
N TYR A 41 -10.30 -38.85 15.86
CA TYR A 41 -8.96 -38.89 15.30
C TYR A 41 -8.26 -40.11 15.90
N THR A 42 -8.33 -41.25 15.21
CA THR A 42 -7.42 -42.37 15.42
C THR A 42 -6.84 -42.70 14.06
N GLY A 43 -5.56 -42.38 13.89
CA GLY A 43 -4.88 -42.42 12.61
C GLY A 43 -4.65 -43.84 12.09
N THR A 44 -4.70 -43.95 10.78
CA THR A 44 -3.88 -44.83 9.95
C THR A 44 -3.73 -44.14 8.58
N ASP A 45 -2.48 -43.89 8.17
CA ASP A 45 -1.90 -43.80 6.81
C ASP A 45 -2.65 -43.31 5.55
N ASP A 46 -3.80 -42.64 5.65
CA ASP A 46 -4.59 -42.22 4.48
C ASP A 46 -3.98 -41.07 3.63
N GLY A 47 -2.88 -40.46 4.08
CA GLY A 47 -2.23 -39.35 3.37
C GLY A 47 -1.44 -39.82 2.15
N HIS A 48 -0.67 -40.90 2.32
CA HIS A 48 0.18 -41.46 1.27
C HIS A 48 -0.65 -42.17 0.18
N GLU A 49 -1.70 -42.90 0.55
CA GLU A 49 -2.57 -43.56 -0.44
C GLU A 49 -3.36 -42.56 -1.31
N ARG A 50 -3.78 -41.42 -0.73
CA ARG A 50 -4.43 -40.34 -1.49
C ARG A 50 -3.43 -39.60 -2.40
N GLU A 51 -2.17 -39.47 -1.97
CA GLU A 51 -1.08 -38.95 -2.78
C GLU A 51 -0.78 -39.88 -3.98
N ILE A 52 -0.74 -41.20 -3.76
CA ILE A 52 -0.53 -42.23 -4.79
C ILE A 52 -1.70 -42.30 -5.78
N LEU A 53 -2.96 -42.28 -5.30
CA LEU A 53 -4.15 -42.24 -6.16
C LEU A 53 -4.23 -40.95 -7.00
N TRP A 54 -3.72 -39.85 -6.46
CA TRP A 54 -3.58 -38.61 -7.21
C TRP A 54 -2.46 -38.67 -8.26
N GLN A 55 -1.33 -39.32 -7.95
CA GLN A 55 -0.23 -39.58 -8.90
C GLN A 55 -0.71 -40.40 -10.11
N SER A 56 -1.52 -41.44 -9.87
CA SER A 56 -2.12 -42.25 -10.95
C SER A 56 -3.11 -41.44 -11.79
N ARG A 57 -3.94 -40.58 -11.18
CA ARG A 57 -4.88 -39.71 -11.91
C ARG A 57 -4.22 -38.62 -12.76
N ILE A 58 -3.08 -38.08 -12.34
CA ILE A 58 -2.31 -37.12 -13.17
C ILE A 58 -1.64 -37.85 -14.34
N ALA A 59 -1.11 -39.05 -14.10
CA ALA A 59 -0.51 -39.87 -15.16
C ALA A 59 -1.54 -40.39 -16.18
N GLU A 60 -2.78 -40.66 -15.76
CA GLU A 60 -3.87 -41.14 -16.62
C GLU A 60 -4.55 -40.05 -17.46
N ARG A 61 -4.47 -38.75 -17.09
CA ARG A 61 -4.99 -37.61 -17.89
C ARG A 61 -4.06 -37.21 -19.05
N GLN A 62 -3.50 -38.19 -19.75
CA GLN A 62 -2.42 -37.99 -20.73
C GLN A 62 -2.79 -37.21 -22.00
N GLN A 63 -4.00 -36.62 -22.10
CA GLN A 63 -4.42 -35.83 -23.26
C GLN A 63 -5.46 -34.74 -22.97
N GLU A 64 -5.49 -34.16 -21.75
CA GLU A 64 -6.44 -33.06 -21.47
C GLU A 64 -5.76 -31.69 -21.41
N ILE A 65 -6.38 -30.75 -22.14
CA ILE A 65 -6.03 -29.34 -22.15
C ILE A 65 -6.38 -28.74 -20.77
N TRP A 66 -5.41 -28.10 -20.13
CA TRP A 66 -5.60 -27.43 -18.84
C TRP A 66 -6.40 -26.14 -19.00
N ARG A 67 -7.52 -26.02 -18.27
CA ARG A 67 -8.38 -24.84 -18.14
C ARG A 67 -7.77 -23.86 -17.13
N CYS A 68 -7.06 -22.88 -17.67
CA CYS A 68 -6.29 -21.89 -16.95
C CYS A 68 -7.14 -20.70 -16.49
N ALA A 69 -7.15 -20.49 -15.16
CA ALA A 69 -7.52 -19.25 -14.52
C ALA A 69 -6.32 -18.31 -14.41
N LEU A 70 -6.46 -17.07 -14.88
CA LEU A 70 -5.48 -16.03 -14.60
C LEU A 70 -5.87 -15.27 -13.34
N TYR A 71 -4.94 -15.13 -12.41
CA TYR A 71 -5.14 -14.28 -11.24
C TYR A 71 -4.20 -13.08 -11.25
N LEU A 72 -4.81 -11.89 -11.27
CA LEU A 72 -4.14 -10.61 -11.40
C LEU A 72 -4.41 -9.78 -10.15
N ARG A 73 -3.35 -9.18 -9.58
CA ARG A 73 -3.48 -8.39 -8.35
C ARG A 73 -2.61 -7.14 -8.37
N LEU A 74 -3.22 -6.01 -7.98
CA LEU A 74 -2.52 -4.78 -7.65
C LEU A 74 -2.51 -4.55 -6.13
N SER A 75 -1.41 -4.02 -5.60
CA SER A 75 -1.29 -3.76 -4.17
C SER A 75 -1.75 -2.34 -3.83
N ARG A 76 -2.34 -2.13 -2.63
CA ARG A 76 -2.74 -0.79 -2.14
C ARG A 76 -1.61 0.23 -2.09
N GLU A 77 -0.35 -0.21 -2.07
CA GLU A 77 0.80 0.70 -2.05
C GLU A 77 1.04 1.36 -3.42
N ASP A 78 0.40 0.84 -4.48
CA ASP A 78 0.53 1.30 -5.86
C ASP A 78 -0.64 2.21 -6.30
N GLU A 79 -1.64 2.46 -5.42
CA GLU A 79 -2.79 3.33 -5.68
C GLU A 79 -2.34 4.80 -5.81
N GLY A 80 -2.31 5.34 -7.03
CA GLY A 80 -2.10 6.77 -7.28
C GLY A 80 -1.15 7.16 -8.41
N THR A 81 -0.76 6.25 -9.29
CA THR A 81 -0.05 6.61 -10.53
C THR A 81 -0.84 6.16 -11.74
N ALA A 82 -0.85 6.93 -12.84
CA ALA A 82 -1.39 6.52 -14.15
C ALA A 82 -0.74 5.22 -14.73
N ILE A 83 0.12 4.58 -13.95
CA ILE A 83 0.81 3.30 -14.12
C ILE A 83 -0.10 2.12 -13.71
N GLU A 84 -1.22 2.35 -12.99
CA GLU A 84 -2.18 1.33 -12.55
C GLU A 84 -2.64 0.40 -13.70
N SER A 85 -3.10 0.99 -14.81
CA SER A 85 -3.54 0.23 -15.99
C SER A 85 -2.39 -0.56 -16.62
N ASN A 86 -1.16 -0.04 -16.57
CA ASN A 86 0.00 -0.72 -17.15
C ASN A 86 0.44 -1.93 -16.31
N SER A 87 0.30 -1.89 -14.98
CA SER A 87 0.75 -2.99 -14.12
C SER A 87 -0.09 -4.25 -14.27
N ILE A 88 -1.43 -4.13 -14.31
CA ILE A 88 -2.33 -5.27 -14.57
C ILE A 88 -2.25 -5.70 -16.03
N ARG A 89 -2.17 -4.75 -16.98
CA ARG A 89 -2.00 -5.06 -18.40
C ARG A 89 -0.72 -5.86 -18.65
N ASN A 90 0.40 -5.47 -18.06
CA ASN A 90 1.66 -6.19 -18.21
C ASN A 90 1.61 -7.59 -17.60
N GLN A 91 0.91 -7.77 -16.47
CA GLN A 91 0.66 -9.09 -15.91
C GLN A 91 -0.18 -9.94 -16.87
N ARG A 92 -1.26 -9.37 -17.42
CA ARG A 92 -2.13 -10.07 -18.38
C ARG A 92 -1.37 -10.51 -19.63
N VAL A 93 -0.60 -9.59 -20.23
CA VAL A 93 0.22 -9.89 -21.44
C VAL A 93 1.18 -11.04 -21.15
N LEU A 94 1.95 -10.95 -20.06
CA LEU A 94 2.90 -12.01 -19.67
C LEU A 94 2.21 -13.39 -19.53
N LEU A 95 1.05 -13.45 -18.88
CA LEU A 95 0.35 -14.71 -18.65
C LEU A 95 -0.32 -15.25 -19.92
N MET A 96 -0.88 -14.37 -20.75
CA MET A 96 -1.47 -14.75 -22.03
C MET A 96 -0.40 -15.25 -23.01
N ASP A 97 0.76 -14.59 -23.08
CA ASP A 97 1.90 -15.05 -23.88
C ASP A 97 2.40 -16.42 -23.40
N TYR A 98 2.40 -16.65 -22.08
CA TYR A 98 2.79 -17.93 -21.50
C TYR A 98 1.83 -19.08 -21.85
N ILE A 99 0.52 -18.80 -21.89
CA ILE A 99 -0.51 -19.74 -22.37
C ILE A 99 -0.34 -19.97 -23.87
N ALA A 100 -0.20 -18.91 -24.67
CA ALA A 100 -0.07 -19.02 -26.12
C ALA A 100 1.15 -19.84 -26.57
N ALA A 101 2.23 -19.83 -25.78
CA ALA A 101 3.42 -20.62 -26.02
C ALA A 101 3.26 -22.13 -25.73
N ARG A 102 2.15 -22.55 -25.09
CA ARG A 102 1.95 -23.93 -24.60
C ARG A 102 0.60 -24.51 -25.05
N PRO A 103 0.59 -25.47 -25.99
CA PRO A 103 -0.65 -26.03 -26.52
C PRO A 103 -1.47 -26.81 -25.48
N GLU A 104 -0.85 -27.22 -24.36
CA GLU A 104 -1.52 -27.89 -23.26
C GLU A 104 -2.33 -26.94 -22.36
N LEU A 105 -2.21 -25.62 -22.52
CA LEU A 105 -2.89 -24.61 -21.70
C LEU A 105 -4.00 -23.91 -22.48
N CYS A 106 -5.16 -23.70 -21.85
CA CYS A 106 -6.30 -23.00 -22.43
C CYS A 106 -6.83 -21.95 -21.47
N PHE A 107 -6.94 -20.72 -21.95
CA PHE A 107 -7.48 -19.61 -21.17
C PHE A 107 -8.99 -19.80 -20.92
N THR A 108 -9.39 -19.82 -19.65
CA THR A 108 -10.80 -19.97 -19.23
C THR A 108 -11.38 -18.69 -18.65
N GLY A 109 -10.59 -17.91 -17.90
CA GLY A 109 -11.07 -16.66 -17.32
C GLY A 109 -10.00 -15.92 -16.54
N GLU A 110 -10.28 -14.64 -16.26
CA GLU A 110 -9.43 -13.80 -15.41
C GLU A 110 -10.15 -13.33 -14.15
N TRP A 111 -9.42 -13.33 -13.04
CA TRP A 111 -9.86 -12.82 -11.75
C TRP A 111 -8.91 -11.71 -11.33
N VAL A 112 -9.47 -10.51 -11.13
CA VAL A 112 -8.70 -9.30 -10.83
C VAL A 112 -9.09 -8.77 -9.47
N ASP A 113 -8.12 -8.66 -8.57
CA ASP A 113 -8.25 -7.97 -7.28
C ASP A 113 -7.42 -6.67 -7.32
N ASP A 114 -8.10 -5.53 -7.37
CA ASP A 114 -7.48 -4.21 -7.34
C ASP A 114 -7.51 -3.60 -5.93
N GLY A 115 -6.41 -3.00 -5.49
CA GLY A 115 -6.32 -2.40 -4.15
C GLY A 115 -6.40 -3.42 -3.00
N TYR A 116 -5.91 -4.65 -3.18
CA TYR A 116 -5.88 -5.67 -2.13
C TYR A 116 -4.46 -6.01 -1.66
N SER A 117 -4.31 -6.14 -0.33
CA SER A 117 -3.05 -6.59 0.28
C SER A 117 -2.83 -8.08 0.03
N GLY A 118 -1.57 -8.48 -0.23
CA GLY A 118 -1.19 -9.89 -0.34
C GLY A 118 -1.15 -10.63 1.01
N SER A 119 -1.36 -9.95 2.13
CA SER A 119 -1.33 -10.56 3.47
C SER A 119 -2.65 -11.21 3.90
N SER A 120 -3.78 -10.92 3.22
CA SER A 120 -5.08 -11.52 3.53
C SER A 120 -5.55 -12.34 2.34
N PHE A 121 -6.22 -13.47 2.59
CA PHE A 121 -6.88 -14.28 1.57
C PHE A 121 -8.38 -13.97 1.43
N GLU A 122 -8.91 -13.03 2.22
CA GLU A 122 -10.28 -12.51 2.10
C GLU A 122 -10.36 -11.49 0.95
N ARG A 123 -10.18 -12.00 -0.27
CA ARG A 123 -10.14 -11.21 -1.50
C ARG A 123 -11.27 -11.68 -2.43
N PRO A 124 -12.19 -10.81 -2.89
CA PRO A 124 -13.38 -11.26 -3.61
C PRO A 124 -13.08 -12.01 -4.91
N ALA A 125 -12.11 -11.56 -5.72
CA ALA A 125 -11.81 -12.26 -6.97
C ALA A 125 -11.05 -13.56 -6.71
N LEU A 126 -10.10 -13.57 -5.77
CA LEU A 126 -9.43 -14.79 -5.32
C LEU A 126 -10.42 -15.85 -4.80
N GLN A 127 -11.39 -15.45 -3.96
CA GLN A 127 -12.38 -16.39 -3.40
C GLN A 127 -13.28 -16.97 -4.50
N ARG A 128 -13.72 -16.15 -5.47
CA ARG A 128 -14.46 -16.64 -6.64
C ARG A 128 -13.63 -17.60 -7.50
N MET A 129 -12.34 -17.33 -7.68
CA MET A 129 -11.43 -18.23 -8.39
C MET A 129 -11.26 -19.55 -7.63
N LEU A 130 -11.04 -19.51 -6.31
CA LEU A 130 -10.90 -20.70 -5.46
C LEU A 130 -12.18 -21.55 -5.47
N GLN A 131 -13.35 -20.91 -5.48
CA GLN A 131 -14.62 -21.62 -5.63
C GLN A 131 -14.74 -22.28 -7.02
N ALA A 132 -14.41 -21.57 -8.10
CA ALA A 132 -14.41 -22.15 -9.45
C ALA A 132 -13.45 -23.34 -9.57
N ALA A 133 -12.31 -23.26 -8.87
CA ALA A 133 -11.34 -24.33 -8.73
C ALA A 133 -11.92 -25.55 -8.00
N ARG A 134 -12.60 -25.31 -6.87
CA ARG A 134 -13.27 -26.37 -6.08
C ARG A 134 -14.43 -27.03 -6.84
N ASP A 135 -15.16 -26.25 -7.63
CA ASP A 135 -16.25 -26.73 -8.50
C ASP A 135 -15.72 -27.51 -9.73
N GLY A 136 -14.39 -27.58 -9.91
CA GLY A 136 -13.78 -28.24 -11.07
C GLY A 136 -13.99 -27.49 -12.40
N LYS A 137 -14.33 -26.19 -12.36
CA LYS A 137 -14.47 -25.34 -13.55
C LYS A 137 -13.13 -24.91 -14.13
N VAL A 138 -12.11 -24.84 -13.27
CA VAL A 138 -10.72 -24.57 -13.63
C VAL A 138 -9.83 -25.62 -12.98
N ASP A 139 -8.80 -26.06 -13.69
CA ASP A 139 -7.85 -27.07 -13.23
C ASP A 139 -6.40 -26.55 -13.27
N CYS A 140 -6.20 -25.31 -13.71
CA CYS A 140 -4.91 -24.65 -13.67
C CYS A 140 -5.04 -23.20 -13.23
N ILE A 141 -4.16 -22.73 -12.34
CA ILE A 141 -4.10 -21.34 -11.86
C ILE A 141 -2.75 -20.75 -12.24
N LEU A 142 -2.77 -19.64 -12.97
CA LEU A 142 -1.60 -18.89 -13.39
C LEU A 142 -1.53 -17.54 -12.68
N VAL A 143 -0.35 -17.25 -12.14
CA VAL A 143 0.00 -15.94 -11.56
C VAL A 143 1.33 -15.46 -12.11
N LYS A 144 1.57 -14.14 -12.07
CA LYS A 144 2.88 -13.59 -12.41
C LYS A 144 3.97 -14.11 -11.48
N ASP A 145 3.76 -13.97 -10.17
CA ASP A 145 4.70 -14.35 -9.12
C ASP A 145 3.89 -14.85 -7.90
N LEU A 146 4.51 -15.64 -7.01
CA LEU A 146 3.87 -16.19 -5.80
C LEU A 146 3.29 -15.08 -4.91
N SER A 147 3.92 -13.90 -4.92
CA SER A 147 3.45 -12.75 -4.14
C SER A 147 2.09 -12.23 -4.61
N ARG A 148 1.67 -12.49 -5.87
CA ARG A 148 0.31 -12.19 -6.34
C ARG A 148 -0.71 -13.07 -5.64
N PHE A 149 -0.44 -14.38 -5.57
CA PHE A 149 -1.29 -15.34 -4.89
C PHE A 149 -1.39 -15.05 -3.39
N GLY A 150 -0.27 -14.93 -2.68
CA GLY A 150 -0.26 -14.62 -1.25
C GLY A 150 1.13 -14.34 -0.70
N ARG A 151 1.20 -13.50 0.33
CA ARG A 151 2.43 -13.21 1.10
C ARG A 151 2.42 -13.85 2.50
N GLU A 152 1.26 -14.31 2.95
CA GLU A 152 1.12 -15.08 4.18
C GLU A 152 1.63 -16.51 3.88
N TYR A 153 2.72 -16.89 4.53
CA TYR A 153 3.49 -18.10 4.19
C TYR A 153 2.73 -19.39 4.50
N ILE A 154 2.00 -19.43 5.61
CA ILE A 154 1.37 -20.65 6.12
C ILE A 154 0.21 -21.04 5.19
N GLN A 155 -0.73 -20.13 4.98
CA GLN A 155 -1.91 -20.29 4.14
C GLN A 155 -1.53 -20.49 2.68
N THR A 156 -0.56 -19.74 2.14
CA THR A 156 -0.04 -20.00 0.79
C THR A 156 0.52 -21.43 0.68
N GLY A 157 1.28 -21.87 1.69
CA GLY A 157 1.80 -23.23 1.77
C GLY A 157 0.70 -24.29 1.83
N TRP A 158 -0.37 -24.07 2.61
CA TRP A 158 -1.52 -24.99 2.68
C TRP A 158 -2.23 -25.15 1.34
N TYR A 159 -2.45 -24.05 0.60
CA TYR A 159 -3.07 -24.14 -0.72
C TYR A 159 -2.19 -24.92 -1.70
N LEU A 160 -0.91 -24.56 -1.80
CA LEU A 160 0.01 -25.18 -2.76
C LEU A 160 0.28 -26.66 -2.47
N LYS A 161 0.41 -27.05 -1.19
CA LYS A 161 0.81 -28.41 -0.81
C LYS A 161 -0.35 -29.36 -0.52
N LYS A 162 -1.52 -28.86 -0.12
CA LYS A 162 -2.63 -29.70 0.31
C LYS A 162 -3.88 -29.51 -0.54
N TRP A 163 -4.37 -28.27 -0.67
CA TRP A 163 -5.69 -28.05 -1.24
C TRP A 163 -5.68 -28.16 -2.77
N PHE A 164 -4.71 -27.55 -3.45
CA PHE A 164 -4.59 -27.63 -4.91
C PHE A 164 -4.33 -29.06 -5.39
N PRO A 165 -3.44 -29.86 -4.79
CA PRO A 165 -3.34 -31.28 -5.11
C PRO A 165 -4.66 -32.03 -4.91
N GLN A 166 -5.33 -31.84 -3.77
CA GLN A 166 -6.63 -32.49 -3.49
C GLN A 166 -7.70 -32.14 -4.53
N TRP A 167 -7.69 -30.92 -5.07
CA TRP A 167 -8.62 -30.47 -6.10
C TRP A 167 -8.14 -30.77 -7.53
N GLY A 168 -6.97 -31.36 -7.70
CA GLY A 168 -6.39 -31.66 -9.02
C GLY A 168 -5.95 -30.42 -9.79
N ILE A 169 -5.55 -29.35 -9.09
CA ILE A 169 -5.19 -28.06 -9.67
C ILE A 169 -3.67 -27.95 -9.86
N ARG A 170 -3.27 -27.60 -11.07
CA ARG A 170 -1.90 -27.20 -11.41
C ARG A 170 -1.71 -25.70 -11.14
N PHE A 171 -0.75 -25.34 -10.30
CA PHE A 171 -0.43 -23.94 -10.01
C PHE A 171 0.88 -23.52 -10.67
N ILE A 172 0.87 -22.40 -11.39
CA ILE A 172 2.02 -21.89 -12.13
C ILE A 172 2.28 -20.43 -11.75
N ALA A 173 3.51 -20.12 -11.31
CA ALA A 173 4.00 -18.75 -11.17
C ALA A 173 5.11 -18.48 -12.19
N VAL A 174 4.80 -17.67 -13.20
CA VAL A 174 5.62 -17.54 -14.43
C VAL A 174 6.98 -16.90 -14.15
N ALA A 175 7.02 -15.79 -13.41
CA ALA A 175 8.24 -15.05 -13.12
C ALA A 175 9.13 -15.76 -12.07
N ASP A 176 8.52 -16.56 -11.20
CA ASP A 176 9.26 -17.37 -10.21
C ASP A 176 9.69 -18.73 -10.80
N HIS A 177 9.36 -18.99 -12.07
CA HIS A 177 9.58 -20.27 -12.75
C HIS A 177 9.08 -21.48 -11.94
N TYR A 178 7.96 -21.27 -11.23
CA TYR A 178 7.35 -22.30 -10.41
C TYR A 178 6.19 -22.94 -11.14
N ASP A 179 6.17 -24.26 -11.15
CA ASP A 179 5.09 -25.07 -11.71
C ASP A 179 4.88 -26.26 -10.78
N SER A 180 3.67 -26.38 -10.22
CA SER A 180 3.37 -27.45 -9.29
C SER A 180 3.49 -28.83 -9.94
N ALA A 181 3.22 -28.96 -11.24
CA ALA A 181 3.39 -30.23 -11.96
C ALA A 181 4.86 -30.69 -12.02
N SER A 182 5.79 -29.74 -12.07
CA SER A 182 7.24 -30.00 -12.11
C SER A 182 7.87 -30.04 -10.70
N ALA A 183 7.31 -29.27 -9.75
CA ALA A 183 7.76 -29.22 -8.36
C ALA A 183 7.43 -30.50 -7.55
N LEU A 184 6.56 -31.36 -8.07
CA LEU A 184 6.24 -32.68 -7.52
C LEU A 184 7.32 -33.73 -7.72
N PHE A 185 8.21 -33.54 -8.69
CA PHE A 185 9.16 -34.57 -9.13
C PHE A 185 10.64 -34.29 -8.80
N GLY A 186 11.00 -33.25 -8.02
CA GLY A 186 12.43 -33.07 -7.72
C GLY A 186 12.86 -31.99 -6.72
N GLU A 187 14.18 -32.00 -6.50
CA GLU A 187 15.04 -31.17 -5.63
C GLU A 187 14.70 -29.66 -5.56
N LYS A 188 13.94 -29.13 -6.53
CA LYS A 188 13.47 -27.73 -6.59
C LYS A 188 12.42 -27.37 -5.53
N ALA A 189 11.78 -28.34 -4.88
CA ALA A 189 10.91 -28.08 -3.72
C ALA A 189 11.68 -27.48 -2.52
N LEU A 190 12.97 -27.80 -2.37
CA LEU A 190 13.87 -27.18 -1.37
C LEU A 190 14.33 -25.78 -1.79
N LEU A 191 14.36 -25.49 -3.09
CA LEU A 191 14.79 -24.20 -3.61
C LEU A 191 13.78 -23.10 -3.32
N LEU A 192 12.48 -23.41 -3.21
CA LEU A 192 11.43 -22.41 -3.02
C LEU A 192 11.51 -21.70 -1.65
N PRO A 193 11.66 -22.40 -0.50
CA PRO A 193 11.94 -21.75 0.77
C PRO A 193 13.25 -20.95 0.75
N ILE A 194 14.27 -21.42 0.03
CA ILE A 194 15.57 -20.72 -0.10
C ILE A 194 15.41 -19.42 -0.89
N LEU A 195 14.74 -19.44 -2.04
CA LEU A 195 14.46 -18.25 -2.85
C LEU A 195 13.62 -17.23 -2.08
N ASN A 196 12.61 -17.68 -1.34
CA ASN A 196 11.81 -16.81 -0.48
C ASN A 196 12.66 -16.20 0.65
N LEU A 197 13.53 -16.99 1.29
CA LEU A 197 14.46 -16.50 2.31
C LEU A 197 15.44 -15.47 1.73
N MET A 198 15.98 -15.73 0.54
CA MET A 198 16.87 -14.81 -0.16
C MET A 198 16.17 -13.50 -0.52
N ASN A 199 14.94 -13.56 -1.03
CA ASN A 199 14.15 -12.37 -1.33
C ASN A 199 13.81 -11.57 -0.06
N ASP A 200 13.45 -12.26 1.03
CA ASP A 200 13.21 -11.65 2.33
C ASP A 200 14.47 -10.98 2.90
N ALA A 201 15.62 -11.64 2.76
CA ALA A 201 16.92 -11.11 3.14
C ALA A 201 17.27 -9.85 2.33
N TYR A 202 17.02 -9.88 1.02
CA TYR A 202 17.24 -8.73 0.13
C TYR A 202 16.33 -7.54 0.50
N CYS A 203 15.04 -7.79 0.73
CA CYS A 203 14.09 -6.76 1.18
C CYS A 203 14.51 -6.14 2.51
N ARG A 204 15.00 -6.97 3.45
CA ARG A 204 15.53 -6.51 4.74
C ARG A 204 16.79 -5.68 4.57
N ASP A 205 17.69 -6.07 3.67
CA ASP A 205 18.93 -5.34 3.40
C ASP A 205 18.66 -3.98 2.75
N ILE A 206 17.80 -3.89 1.73
CA ILE A 206 17.37 -2.60 1.15
C ILE A 206 16.78 -1.70 2.24
N SER A 207 15.87 -2.24 3.06
CA SER A 207 15.24 -1.47 4.13
C SER A 207 16.26 -0.94 5.13
N ARG A 208 17.26 -1.76 5.49
CA ARG A 208 18.37 -1.38 6.36
C ARG A 208 19.23 -0.30 5.71
N LYS A 209 19.61 -0.45 4.44
CA LYS A 209 20.41 0.53 3.69
C LYS A 209 19.71 1.88 3.59
N VAL A 210 18.42 1.89 3.26
CA VAL A 210 17.61 3.13 3.23
C VAL A 210 17.58 3.77 4.62
N LYS A 211 17.33 2.98 5.68
CA LYS A 211 17.34 3.50 7.06
C LYS A 211 18.69 4.12 7.41
N ASN A 212 19.79 3.40 7.15
CA ASN A 212 21.15 3.85 7.45
C ASN A 212 21.51 5.10 6.65
N SER A 213 21.14 5.18 5.37
CA SER A 213 21.34 6.38 4.54
C SER A 213 20.60 7.59 5.10
N GLN A 214 19.33 7.43 5.50
CA GLN A 214 18.55 8.51 6.12
C GLN A 214 19.12 8.91 7.49
N GLU A 215 19.64 7.95 8.25
CA GLU A 215 20.26 8.21 9.55
C GLU A 215 21.59 8.95 9.42
N ALA A 216 22.44 8.55 8.47
CA ALA A 216 23.68 9.24 8.14
C ALA A 216 23.41 10.70 7.75
N ARG A 217 22.40 10.95 6.92
CA ARG A 217 21.97 12.32 6.56
C ARG A 217 21.54 13.12 7.79
N ARG A 218 20.73 12.54 8.68
CA ARG A 218 20.34 13.22 9.93
C ARG A 218 21.55 13.61 10.78
N ARG A 219 22.55 12.71 10.89
CA ARG A 219 23.79 12.98 11.64
C ARG A 219 24.66 14.04 10.98
N GLN A 220 24.57 14.21 9.67
CA GLN A 220 25.22 15.28 8.91
C GLN A 220 24.47 16.63 9.00
N GLY A 221 23.36 16.71 9.74
CA GLY A 221 22.53 17.92 9.85
C GLY A 221 21.64 18.17 8.64
N ASP A 222 21.40 17.16 7.81
CA ASP A 222 20.49 17.27 6.67
C ASP A 222 19.03 17.02 7.08
N TYR A 223 18.15 17.87 6.56
CA TYR A 223 16.72 17.75 6.74
C TYR A 223 16.16 16.55 5.96
N VAL A 224 15.66 15.59 6.73
CA VAL A 224 15.01 14.35 6.30
C VAL A 224 13.53 14.47 6.64
N GLY A 225 12.80 15.14 5.75
CA GLY A 225 11.36 15.31 5.82
C GLY A 225 10.79 15.69 4.47
N ALA A 226 9.55 15.26 4.21
CA ALA A 226 8.86 15.59 2.96
C ALA A 226 8.57 17.10 2.88
N PHE A 227 8.04 17.68 3.97
CA PHE A 227 7.58 19.06 4.04
C PHE A 227 8.33 19.85 5.10
N ALA A 228 8.79 21.07 4.78
CA ALA A 228 9.43 21.93 5.75
C ALA A 228 8.49 22.31 6.91
N PRO A 229 9.04 22.55 8.12
CA PRO A 229 8.33 23.18 9.22
C PRO A 229 7.96 24.64 8.88
N TYR A 230 6.93 25.18 9.54
CA TYR A 230 6.50 26.58 9.34
C TYR A 230 7.63 27.55 9.72
N GLY A 231 7.78 28.68 9.01
CA GLY A 231 8.93 29.58 9.14
C GLY A 231 10.11 29.23 8.22
N TYR A 232 10.12 28.02 7.64
CA TYR A 232 11.20 27.54 6.78
C TYR A 232 10.67 26.99 5.46
N GLN A 233 11.53 27.02 4.45
CA GLN A 233 11.33 26.38 3.16
C GLN A 233 12.53 25.49 2.83
N LYS A 234 12.35 24.51 1.93
CA LYS A 234 13.46 23.68 1.45
C LYS A 234 14.24 24.50 0.42
N ALA A 235 15.57 24.45 0.44
CA ALA A 235 16.37 25.17 -0.54
C ALA A 235 16.09 24.63 -1.95
N MET A 236 16.08 25.53 -2.95
CA MET A 236 15.80 25.17 -4.35
C MET A 236 16.85 24.20 -4.90
N ILE A 237 18.13 24.46 -4.58
CA ILE A 237 19.28 23.67 -5.05
C ILE A 237 19.39 22.37 -4.26
N ASN A 238 19.35 22.44 -2.93
CA ASN A 238 19.45 21.27 -2.06
C ASN A 238 18.19 21.10 -1.20
N LYS A 239 17.34 20.16 -1.60
CA LYS A 239 16.10 19.82 -0.88
C LYS A 239 16.35 19.31 0.55
N HIS A 240 17.57 18.96 0.92
CA HIS A 240 17.93 18.53 2.28
C HIS A 240 18.36 19.69 3.18
N LYS A 241 18.48 20.92 2.67
CA LYS A 241 18.73 22.11 3.48
C LYS A 241 17.46 22.94 3.65
N LEU A 242 17.31 23.53 4.84
CA LEU A 242 16.25 24.46 5.15
C LEU A 242 16.79 25.89 5.09
N VAL A 243 16.01 26.76 4.47
CA VAL A 243 16.25 28.21 4.38
C VAL A 243 15.05 28.92 5.00
N VAL A 244 15.31 30.07 5.60
CA VAL A 244 14.28 30.89 6.25
C VAL A 244 13.32 31.40 5.17
N ASP A 245 12.02 31.19 5.40
CA ASP A 245 10.98 31.85 4.61
C ASP A 245 10.58 33.14 5.34
N ARG A 246 10.94 34.30 4.78
CA ARG A 246 10.73 35.60 5.43
C ARG A 246 9.27 35.83 5.81
N GLN A 247 8.32 35.44 4.95
CA GLN A 247 6.89 35.70 5.20
C GLN A 247 6.37 34.97 6.44
N THR A 248 6.73 33.68 6.60
CA THR A 248 6.28 32.89 7.75
C THR A 248 7.20 33.01 8.96
N ALA A 249 8.47 33.36 8.77
CA ALA A 249 9.42 33.59 9.85
C ALA A 249 9.01 34.78 10.73
N ASP A 250 8.52 35.87 10.13
CA ASP A 250 8.03 37.04 10.88
C ASP A 250 6.86 36.66 11.80
N VAL A 251 5.98 35.76 11.34
CA VAL A 251 4.87 35.24 12.15
C VAL A 251 5.39 34.42 13.33
N VAL A 252 6.40 33.58 13.11
CA VAL A 252 7.04 32.82 14.19
C VAL A 252 7.67 33.77 15.22
N GLN A 253 8.38 34.81 14.78
CA GLN A 253 8.93 35.83 15.68
C GLN A 253 7.84 36.50 16.52
N LYS A 254 6.73 36.92 15.90
CA LYS A 254 5.59 37.50 16.62
C LYS A 254 5.03 36.55 17.69
N ILE A 255 4.90 35.26 17.37
CA ILE A 255 4.41 34.23 18.31
C ILE A 255 5.30 34.16 19.57
N PHE A 256 6.63 34.13 19.41
CA PHE A 256 7.56 34.10 20.55
C PHE A 256 7.52 35.41 21.37
N HIS A 257 7.48 36.57 20.70
CA HIS A 257 7.38 37.85 21.40
C HIS A 257 6.08 37.98 22.20
N TRP A 258 4.94 37.56 21.65
CA TRP A 258 3.66 37.57 22.37
C TRP A 258 3.66 36.60 23.55
N LYS A 259 4.28 35.43 23.43
CA LYS A 259 4.45 34.50 24.56
C LYS A 259 5.35 35.11 25.65
N ASN A 260 6.45 35.75 25.26
CA ASN A 260 7.32 36.46 26.20
C ASN A 260 6.60 37.64 26.91
N ALA A 261 5.67 38.31 26.22
CA ALA A 261 4.80 39.33 26.78
C ALA A 261 3.71 38.77 27.73
N GLY A 262 3.62 37.45 27.91
CA GLY A 262 2.70 36.80 28.85
C GLY A 262 1.35 36.38 28.26
N HIS A 263 1.19 36.40 26.94
CA HIS A 263 -0.04 35.90 26.32
C HIS A 263 -0.10 34.36 26.32
N SER A 264 -1.28 33.80 26.60
CA SER A 264 -1.54 32.36 26.50
C SER A 264 -1.56 31.91 25.03
N ALA A 265 -1.38 30.61 24.79
CA ALA A 265 -1.42 30.05 23.45
C ALA A 265 -2.80 30.26 22.78
N GLU A 266 -3.87 30.29 23.57
CA GLU A 266 -5.24 30.56 23.16
C GLU A 266 -5.39 32.01 22.69
N LYS A 267 -4.85 32.97 23.44
CA LYS A 267 -4.88 34.39 23.08
C LYS A 267 -4.04 34.68 21.83
N ILE A 268 -2.86 34.08 21.73
CA ILE A 268 -2.01 34.16 20.53
C ILE A 268 -2.74 33.58 19.32
N CYS A 269 -3.39 32.42 19.47
CA CYS A 269 -4.19 31.81 18.43
C CYS A 269 -5.33 32.74 17.96
N ALA A 270 -6.03 33.38 18.89
CA ALA A 270 -7.08 34.35 18.56
C ALA A 270 -6.52 35.54 17.77
N PHE A 271 -5.38 36.10 18.18
CA PHE A 271 -4.73 37.17 17.43
C PHE A 271 -4.35 36.76 16.00
N LEU A 272 -3.77 35.58 15.82
CA LEU A 272 -3.40 35.08 14.48
C LEU A 272 -4.63 34.93 13.57
N ASN A 273 -5.75 34.47 14.13
CA ASN A 273 -6.99 34.31 13.39
C ASN A 273 -7.65 35.66 13.05
N VAL A 274 -7.65 36.61 13.99
CA VAL A 274 -8.19 37.97 13.76
C VAL A 274 -7.37 38.73 12.71
N LEU A 275 -6.04 38.55 12.72
CA LEU A 275 -5.14 39.12 11.72
C LEU A 275 -5.20 38.39 10.37
N LEU A 276 -6.08 37.39 10.21
CA LEU A 276 -6.25 36.58 9.00
C LEU A 276 -4.94 35.95 8.50
N ILE A 277 -4.02 35.61 9.41
CA ILE A 277 -2.74 35.00 9.06
C ILE A 277 -2.99 33.52 8.71
N PRO A 278 -2.57 33.03 7.53
CA PRO A 278 -2.77 31.64 7.15
C PRO A 278 -2.13 30.66 8.13
N SER A 279 -2.91 29.66 8.56
CA SER A 279 -2.40 28.58 9.41
C SER A 279 -1.35 27.73 8.68
N PRO A 280 -0.49 26.98 9.39
CA PRO A 280 0.55 26.16 8.74
C PRO A 280 0.01 25.14 7.74
N TYR A 281 -1.23 24.67 7.90
CA TYR A 281 -1.89 23.79 6.95
C TYR A 281 -2.29 24.53 5.68
N VAL A 282 -2.99 25.67 5.84
CA VAL A 282 -3.45 26.51 4.72
C VAL A 282 -2.26 27.05 3.94
N TYR A 283 -1.23 27.53 4.64
CA TYR A 283 -0.01 28.02 4.01
C TYR A 283 0.62 26.97 3.08
N LYS A 284 0.75 25.71 3.53
CA LYS A 284 1.28 24.62 2.68
C LYS A 284 0.46 24.37 1.43
N LYS A 285 -0.87 24.52 1.51
CA LYS A 285 -1.77 24.39 0.35
C LYS A 285 -1.59 25.54 -0.63
N ILE A 286 -1.54 26.78 -0.14
CA ILE A 286 -1.33 27.97 -0.97
C ILE A 286 0.04 27.93 -1.66
N SER A 287 1.08 27.43 -0.98
CA SER A 287 2.41 27.22 -1.57
C SER A 287 2.48 26.04 -2.57
N GLY A 288 1.34 25.44 -2.96
CA GLY A 288 1.29 24.34 -3.94
C GLY A 288 1.81 23.00 -3.44
N GLN A 289 2.03 22.83 -2.12
CA GLN A 289 2.50 21.54 -1.59
C GLN A 289 1.33 20.56 -1.49
N SER A 290 1.51 19.35 -2.04
CA SER A 290 0.54 18.24 -1.90
C SER A 290 0.57 17.64 -0.48
N TYR A 291 0.21 18.45 0.52
CA TYR A 291 0.07 18.02 1.90
C TYR A 291 -1.33 17.45 2.15
N LYS A 292 -1.41 16.23 2.70
CA LYS A 292 -2.65 15.58 3.15
C LYS A 292 -2.59 15.43 4.67
N SER A 293 -3.56 16.01 5.38
CA SER A 293 -3.69 15.84 6.82
C SER A 293 -4.69 14.72 7.10
N GLY A 294 -4.34 13.79 7.99
CA GLY A 294 -5.26 12.74 8.46
C GLY A 294 -6.39 13.26 9.37
N PHE A 295 -6.36 14.54 9.73
CA PHE A 295 -7.37 15.22 10.55
C PHE A 295 -8.49 15.89 9.73
N VAL A 296 -8.45 15.79 8.40
CA VAL A 296 -9.40 16.46 7.51
C VAL A 296 -10.16 15.40 6.72
N ASP A 297 -11.47 15.35 6.92
CA ASP A 297 -12.35 14.41 6.22
C ASP A 297 -12.25 14.59 4.69
N ARG A 298 -12.17 13.48 3.96
CA ARG A 298 -11.87 13.42 2.52
C ARG A 298 -12.92 14.15 1.67
N ARG A 299 -14.18 14.18 2.12
CA ARG A 299 -15.30 14.88 1.46
C ARG A 299 -15.13 16.41 1.44
N LYS A 300 -14.38 16.98 2.39
CA LYS A 300 -14.20 18.44 2.54
C LYS A 300 -13.01 19.00 1.76
N GLN A 301 -12.11 18.15 1.28
CA GLN A 301 -10.94 18.55 0.49
C GLN A 301 -11.31 19.02 -0.93
N ASN A 302 -12.38 18.46 -1.52
CA ASN A 302 -12.83 18.79 -2.88
C ASN A 302 -13.49 20.18 -2.98
N SER A 303 -14.08 20.72 -1.91
CA SER A 303 -14.60 22.11 -1.91
C SER A 303 -13.49 23.17 -1.92
N LEU A 304 -12.30 22.85 -1.36
CA LEU A 304 -11.17 23.78 -1.28
C LEU A 304 -10.39 23.93 -2.59
N SER A 305 -10.33 22.87 -3.41
CA SER A 305 -9.79 22.98 -4.78
C SER A 305 -10.66 23.85 -5.68
N ASN A 306 -11.97 23.90 -5.43
CA ASN A 306 -12.90 24.69 -6.25
C ASN A 306 -12.93 26.19 -5.87
N MET A 307 -12.56 26.58 -4.65
CA MET A 307 -12.46 28.01 -4.26
C MET A 307 -11.18 28.71 -4.72
N THR A 308 -10.13 27.98 -5.09
CA THR A 308 -8.85 28.56 -5.53
C THR A 308 -8.74 28.74 -7.05
N ASN A 309 -9.72 28.24 -7.82
CA ASN A 309 -9.73 28.28 -9.28
C ASN A 309 -10.76 29.24 -9.92
N ASN A 310 -11.59 29.95 -9.16
CA ASN A 310 -12.49 30.96 -9.75
C ASN A 310 -11.88 32.36 -9.69
N LYS A 311 -11.18 32.73 -10.77
CA LYS A 311 -11.02 34.12 -11.19
C LYS A 311 -12.20 34.49 -12.09
N ASP A 312 -13.41 34.58 -11.55
CA ASP A 312 -14.50 35.23 -12.28
C ASP A 312 -15.37 35.97 -11.26
N VAL A 313 -15.30 37.30 -11.36
CA VAL A 313 -16.22 38.23 -10.72
C VAL A 313 -17.55 38.08 -11.42
N ASN A 314 -18.63 37.80 -10.69
CA ASN A 314 -19.95 38.31 -11.05
C ASN A 314 -20.87 38.42 -9.84
N GLU A 315 -21.30 39.65 -9.61
CA GLU A 315 -22.39 40.06 -8.74
C GLU A 315 -23.72 39.56 -9.34
N THR A 316 -24.46 38.69 -8.65
CA THR A 316 -25.92 38.86 -8.52
C THR A 316 -26.49 38.00 -7.39
N SER A 317 -27.44 38.62 -6.70
CA SER A 317 -28.28 38.15 -5.60
C SER A 317 -28.88 36.75 -5.73
N GLY A 318 -28.88 35.99 -4.63
CA GLY A 318 -29.72 34.81 -4.44
C GLY A 318 -29.52 34.18 -3.07
N GLN A 319 -30.50 34.33 -2.18
CA GLN A 319 -30.57 33.65 -0.89
C GLN A 319 -30.37 32.12 -1.06
N SER A 320 -29.38 31.56 -0.36
CA SER A 320 -29.38 30.15 0.01
C SER A 320 -28.77 29.95 1.40
N CYS A 321 -29.64 29.62 2.35
CA CYS A 321 -29.44 28.80 3.54
C CYS A 321 -27.97 28.57 4.00
N LEU A 322 -27.57 29.34 5.00
CA LEU A 322 -26.43 29.07 5.88
C LEU A 322 -26.69 27.77 6.65
N SER A 323 -26.17 26.64 6.15
CA SER A 323 -26.05 25.42 6.95
C SER A 323 -24.61 25.27 7.44
N ASP A 324 -24.49 25.14 8.76
CA ASP A 324 -23.27 25.18 9.56
C ASP A 324 -22.17 24.22 9.10
N ASN A 325 -21.14 24.75 8.45
CA ASN A 325 -19.95 24.01 8.03
C ASN A 325 -18.79 24.20 9.07
N THR A 326 -19.14 24.16 10.36
CA THR A 326 -18.29 24.55 11.50
C THR A 326 -16.99 23.75 11.62
N ASP A 327 -17.02 22.47 11.25
CA ASP A 327 -15.83 21.61 11.29
C ASP A 327 -14.83 21.88 10.17
N THR A 328 -15.29 22.39 9.02
CA THR A 328 -14.42 22.69 7.88
C THR A 328 -13.68 24.01 8.09
N GLN A 329 -14.36 25.00 8.69
CA GLN A 329 -13.75 26.27 9.10
C GLN A 329 -12.69 26.09 10.20
N LYS A 330 -12.93 25.22 11.19
CA LYS A 330 -11.95 24.93 12.27
C LYS A 330 -10.60 24.41 11.77
N VAL A 331 -10.58 23.68 10.65
CA VAL A 331 -9.35 23.12 10.06
C VAL A 331 -8.46 24.20 9.42
N LEU A 332 -9.07 25.29 8.96
CA LEU A 332 -8.38 26.36 8.22
C LEU A 332 -7.75 27.38 9.17
N LEU A 333 -8.35 27.56 10.35
CA LEU A 333 -7.89 28.49 11.37
C LEU A 333 -6.65 27.97 12.13
N TRP A 334 -5.94 28.90 12.77
CA TRP A 334 -4.95 28.54 13.78
C TRP A 334 -5.64 27.81 14.94
N SER A 335 -4.92 26.83 15.48
CA SER A 335 -5.30 26.15 16.72
C SER A 335 -4.26 26.42 17.82
N PRO A 336 -4.67 26.46 19.11
CA PRO A 336 -3.72 26.60 20.22
C PRO A 336 -2.68 25.48 20.26
N VAL A 337 -3.04 24.28 19.76
CA VAL A 337 -2.12 23.14 19.64
C VAL A 337 -1.02 23.42 18.63
N ALA A 338 -1.34 24.04 17.49
CA ALA A 338 -0.34 24.45 16.50
C ALA A 338 0.64 25.48 17.08
N VAL A 339 0.12 26.48 17.82
CA VAL A 339 0.94 27.50 18.51
C VAL A 339 1.86 26.83 19.54
N ARG A 340 1.34 25.96 20.40
CA ARG A 340 2.15 25.21 21.38
C ARG A 340 3.23 24.35 20.72
N ARG A 341 2.94 23.74 19.58
CA ARG A 341 3.92 22.96 18.81
C ARG A 341 5.04 23.83 18.26
N ILE A 342 4.73 25.05 17.82
CA ILE A 342 5.75 26.02 17.38
C ILE A 342 6.62 26.44 18.55
N LEU A 343 6.01 26.87 19.66
CA LEU A 343 6.74 27.33 20.85
C LEU A 343 7.69 26.27 21.42
N LYS A 344 7.35 24.98 21.37
CA LYS A 344 8.20 23.88 21.88
C LYS A 344 9.29 23.41 20.91
N ASN A 345 9.28 23.86 19.65
CA ASN A 345 10.18 23.32 18.63
C ASN A 345 11.54 24.03 18.65
N GLN A 346 12.58 23.31 19.08
CA GLN A 346 13.96 23.83 19.12
C GLN A 346 14.57 24.12 17.74
N LEU A 347 13.90 23.74 16.65
CA LEU A 347 14.33 24.13 15.30
C LEU A 347 14.46 25.66 15.12
N TYR A 348 13.67 26.45 15.84
CA TYR A 348 13.68 27.91 15.69
C TYR A 348 14.93 28.58 16.26
N ILE A 349 15.68 27.87 17.12
CA ILE A 349 17.01 28.28 17.62
C ILE A 349 18.15 27.62 16.82
N GLY A 350 17.85 26.92 15.72
CA GLY A 350 18.84 26.27 14.86
C GLY A 350 19.16 24.81 15.20
N ILE A 351 18.56 24.26 16.26
CA ILE A 351 18.76 22.86 16.67
C ILE A 351 17.78 21.95 15.92
N LEU A 352 18.32 21.10 15.03
CA LEU A 352 17.54 20.17 14.25
C LEU A 352 17.42 18.81 14.96
N GLN A 353 16.21 18.49 15.45
CA GLN A 353 15.90 17.20 16.07
C GLN A 353 15.13 16.27 15.13
N GLN A 354 15.69 15.11 14.82
CA GLN A 354 15.14 14.14 13.88
C GLN A 354 15.14 12.71 14.43
N GLY A 355 14.43 11.80 13.76
CA GLY A 355 14.38 10.39 14.17
C GLY A 355 13.33 10.04 15.24
N LYS A 356 12.37 10.93 15.53
CA LYS A 356 11.37 10.77 16.60
C LYS A 356 10.41 9.57 16.46
N THR A 357 10.40 8.90 15.30
CA THR A 357 9.60 7.68 15.05
C THR A 357 10.40 6.70 14.21
N ARG A 358 10.17 5.40 14.44
CA ARG A 358 10.75 4.30 13.64
C ARG A 358 9.67 3.30 13.23
N LYS A 359 9.82 2.66 12.07
CA LYS A 359 9.02 1.47 11.73
C LYS A 359 9.50 0.32 12.62
N ILE A 360 8.57 -0.45 13.18
CA ILE A 360 8.89 -1.59 14.06
C ILE A 360 9.47 -2.74 13.21
N ASN A 361 8.81 -3.02 12.10
CA ASN A 361 9.23 -4.03 11.13
C ASN A 361 9.09 -3.44 9.73
N TYR A 362 10.02 -3.73 8.83
CA TYR A 362 9.95 -3.26 7.44
C TYR A 362 8.72 -3.79 6.69
N LYS A 363 8.20 -4.95 7.11
CA LYS A 363 6.99 -5.58 6.55
C LYS A 363 5.68 -4.99 7.10
N LEU A 364 5.73 -4.28 8.22
CA LEU A 364 4.52 -3.73 8.88
C LEU A 364 4.42 -2.23 8.66
N ALA A 365 3.19 -1.74 8.51
CA ALA A 365 2.91 -0.31 8.46
C ALA A 365 3.05 0.38 9.84
N GLN A 366 3.11 -0.41 10.92
CA GLN A 366 3.16 0.07 12.30
C GLN A 366 4.46 0.83 12.61
N ARG A 367 4.33 1.92 13.37
CA ARG A 367 5.42 2.80 13.78
C ARG A 367 5.40 2.95 15.30
N CYS A 368 6.58 2.94 15.91
CA CYS A 368 6.73 3.29 17.31
C CYS A 368 7.41 4.66 17.47
N LYS A 369 7.10 5.34 18.57
CA LYS A 369 7.80 6.55 19.00
C LYS A 369 9.16 6.14 19.56
N VAL A 370 10.18 6.93 19.24
CA VAL A 370 11.55 6.73 19.72
C VAL A 370 11.72 7.58 20.98
N PRO A 371 12.32 7.07 22.06
CA PRO A 371 12.56 7.86 23.27
C PRO A 371 13.48 9.05 22.97
N PRO A 372 13.37 10.18 23.71
CA PRO A 372 14.15 11.39 23.43
C PRO A 372 15.67 11.20 23.46
N GLU A 373 16.22 10.28 24.27
CA GLU A 373 17.66 10.01 24.31
C GLU A 373 18.22 9.44 22.99
N GLU A 374 17.39 8.77 22.20
CA GLU A 374 17.77 8.20 20.90
C GLU A 374 17.56 9.19 19.74
N TRP A 375 17.11 10.42 20.01
CA TRP A 375 16.89 11.41 18.95
C TRP A 375 18.21 11.96 18.44
N ILE A 376 18.30 12.12 17.11
CA ILE A 376 19.47 12.73 16.48
C ILE A 376 19.24 14.25 16.52
N SER A 377 20.08 14.92 17.30
CA SER A 377 20.09 16.37 17.45
C SER A 377 21.36 16.92 16.81
N THR A 378 21.22 17.83 15.84
CA THR A 378 22.35 18.54 15.24
C THR A 378 22.21 20.03 15.53
N ASP A 379 23.22 20.61 16.15
CA ASP A 379 23.30 22.05 16.41
C ASP A 379 23.70 22.81 15.13
N LYS A 380 23.23 24.07 15.00
CA LYS A 380 23.52 24.99 13.88
C LYS A 380 23.25 24.41 12.48
N ALA A 381 22.36 23.42 12.39
CA ALA A 381 22.03 22.76 11.12
C ALA A 381 21.18 23.66 10.19
N VAL A 382 20.46 24.62 10.77
CA VAL A 382 19.52 25.51 10.08
C VAL A 382 19.70 26.94 10.61
N PRO A 383 19.57 27.99 9.78
CA PRO A 383 19.66 29.36 10.26
C PRO A 383 18.57 29.65 11.31
N PRO A 384 18.92 30.18 12.49
CA PRO A 384 17.94 30.44 13.55
C PRO A 384 16.99 31.58 13.15
N ILE A 385 15.72 31.46 13.56
CA ILE A 385 14.71 32.52 13.40
C ILE A 385 14.56 33.31 14.71
N ILE A 386 14.85 32.67 15.85
CA ILE A 386 14.66 33.19 17.20
C ILE A 386 15.98 33.11 17.97
N GLU A 387 16.29 34.15 18.73
CA GLU A 387 17.39 34.17 19.68
C GLU A 387 17.22 33.08 20.75
N GLU A 388 18.30 32.35 21.04
CA GLU A 388 18.27 31.24 22.01
C GLU A 388 17.77 31.69 23.39
N SER A 389 18.18 32.88 23.82
CA SER A 389 17.74 33.49 25.08
C SER A 389 16.23 33.73 25.15
N LEU A 390 15.61 34.14 24.04
CA LEU A 390 14.16 34.36 23.96
C LEU A 390 13.40 33.04 24.01
N PHE A 391 13.90 32.01 23.31
CA PHE A 391 13.28 30.69 23.30
C PHE A 391 13.17 30.09 24.71
N TRP A 392 14.27 30.11 25.47
CA TRP A 392 14.29 29.55 26.83
C TRP A 392 13.44 30.36 27.82
N LYS A 393 13.40 31.70 27.70
CA LYS A 393 12.47 32.54 28.46
C LYS A 393 11.00 32.18 28.21
N CYS A 394 10.66 31.80 26.98
CA CYS A 394 9.32 31.33 26.65
C CYS A 394 9.00 29.94 27.19
N GLN A 395 9.99 29.07 27.46
CA GLN A 395 9.76 27.76 28.07
C GLN A 395 9.59 27.83 29.59
N SER A 396 10.25 28.79 30.25
CA SER A 396 10.17 28.98 31.70
C SER A 396 8.86 29.65 32.18
N ARG A 397 8.05 30.15 31.25
CA ARG A 397 6.76 30.82 31.49
C ARG A 397 5.61 30.00 30.91
#